data_AF-A0A820RGB5-F1
#
_entry.id   AF-A0A820RGB5-F1
#
_cell.length_a   1.000
_cell.length_b   1.000
_cell.length_c   1.000
_cell.angle_alpha   90.00
_cell.angle_beta   90.00
_cell.angle_gamma   90.00
#
_symmetry.space_group_name_H-M   'P 1'
#
loop_
_entity.id
_entity.type
_entity.pdbx_description
1 polymer ?
#
loop_
_entity_poly.entity_id
_entity_poly.type
_entity_poly.pdbx_seq_one_letter_code
_entity_poly.pdbx_strand_id
1 'polypeptide(L)' 'MLRVLELFSGIGGMHCALDFLDLNYEVVAAVDINPTANVVYSSNFPNVPIINRSIETISLKQWEKWHAD' A
#
# COMPACT_ATOMS: atom_id res chain seq x y z
N MET A 1 1.35 -6.80 -15.29
CA MET A 1 1.66 -5.80 -14.26
C MET A 1 1.29 -6.41 -12.91
N LEU A 2 2.26 -6.54 -12.02
CA LEU A 2 2.06 -7.05 -10.67
C LEU A 2 1.25 -6.04 -9.85
N ARG A 3 0.17 -6.48 -9.21
CA ARG A 3 -0.65 -5.62 -8.35
C ARG A 3 -0.24 -5.88 -6.91
N VAL A 4 0.20 -4.83 -6.22
CA VAL A 4 0.77 -4.96 -4.87
C VAL A 4 -0.12 -4.26 -3.87
N LEU A 5 -0.52 -4.99 -2.84
CA LEU A 5 -1.15 -4.43 -1.65
C LEU A 5 -0.13 -4.39 -0.52
N GLU A 6 0.15 -3.20 0.01
CA GLU A 6 1.12 -3.04 1.09
C GLU A 6 0.43 -3.03 2.45
N LEU A 7 0.52 -4.14 3.16
CA LEU A 7 0.02 -4.26 4.54
C LEU A 7 1.11 -3.83 5.52
N PHE A 8 0.71 -3.13 6.59
CA PHE A 8 1.66 -2.52 7.54
C PHE A 8 2.69 -1.65 6.82
N SER A 9 2.20 -0.81 5.90
CA SER A 9 3.02 -0.08 4.92
C SER A 9 4.06 0.87 5.54
N GLY A 10 3.84 1.30 6.79
CA GLY A 10 4.73 2.20 7.49
C GLY A 10 4.99 3.46 6.67
N ILE A 11 6.27 3.77 6.47
CA ILE A 11 6.71 4.93 5.68
C ILE A 11 7.02 4.59 4.21
N GLY A 12 6.71 3.37 3.74
CA GLY A 12 6.88 2.96 2.34
C GLY A 12 8.18 2.23 2.00
N GLY A 13 8.75 1.47 2.94
CA GLY A 13 9.99 0.72 2.70
C GLY A 13 9.87 -0.36 1.61
N MET A 14 8.72 -1.05 1.53
CA MET A 14 8.49 -2.04 0.48
C MET A 14 8.31 -1.38 -0.89
N HIS A 15 7.62 -0.24 -0.96
CA HIS A 15 7.47 0.52 -2.20
C HIS A 15 8.83 0.93 -2.75
N CYS A 16 9.69 1.52 -1.91
CA CYS A 16 11.08 1.81 -2.28
C CYS A 16 11.80 0.56 -2.80
N ALA A 17 11.62 -0.60 -2.15
CA ALA A 17 12.23 -1.84 -2.60
C ALA A 17 11.74 -2.27 -4.00
N LEU A 18 10.45 -2.12 -4.30
CA LEU A 18 9.88 -2.40 -5.61
C LEU A 18 10.42 -1.46 -6.69
N ASP A 19 10.63 -0.18 -6.38
CA ASP A 19 11.26 0.79 -7.29
C ASP A 19 12.69 0.43 -7.70
N PHE A 20 13.40 -0.34 -6.85
CA PHE A 20 14.74 -0.85 -7.18
C PHE A 20 14.73 -2.12 -8.04
N LEU A 21 13.57 -2.73 -8.27
CA LEU A 21 13.43 -3.93 -9.07
C LEU A 21 13.00 -3.58 -10.49
N ASP A 22 13.52 -4.29 -11.48
CA ASP A 22 13.05 -4.20 -12.87
C ASP A 22 11.75 -5.00 -13.04
N LEU A 23 10.69 -4.57 -12.33
CA LEU A 23 9.37 -5.18 -12.34
C LEU A 23 8.34 -4.17 -12.84
N ASN A 24 7.42 -4.64 -13.69
CA ASN A 24 6.23 -3.88 -14.03
C ASN A 24 5.17 -4.10 -12.94
N TYR A 25 5.00 -3.14 -12.04
CA TYR A 25 4.10 -3.23 -10.88
C TYR A 25 3.25 -1.97 -10.65
N GLU A 26 2.19 -2.11 -9.84
CA GLU A 26 1.33 -1.03 -9.34
C GLU A 26 1.00 -1.30 -7.87
N VAL A 27 1.29 -0.34 -6.98
CA VAL A 27 0.78 -0.39 -5.59
C VAL A 27 -0.67 0.09 -5.59
N VAL A 28 -1.59 -0.84 -5.37
CA VAL A 28 -3.05 -0.58 -5.48
C VAL A 28 -3.63 0.03 -4.21
N ALA A 29 -2.98 -0.19 -3.07
CA ALA A 29 -3.21 0.52 -1.82
C ALA A 29 -2.08 0.24 -0.81
N ALA A 30 -1.87 1.20 0.09
CA ALA A 30 -1.03 1.08 1.26
C ALA A 30 -1.88 1.17 2.53
N VAL A 31 -1.71 0.25 3.47
CA VAL A 31 -2.52 0.15 4.70
C VAL A 31 -1.63 0.27 5.94
N ASP A 32 -1.90 1.25 6.77
CA ASP A 32 -1.28 1.39 8.09
C ASP A 32 -2.19 2.17 9.05
N ILE A 33 -2.21 1.79 10.33
CA ILE A 33 -2.98 2.49 11.36
C ILE A 33 -2.31 3.79 11.84
N ASN A 34 -1.00 3.94 11.62
CA ASN A 34 -0.23 5.05 12.14
C ASN A 34 -0.38 6.29 11.23
N PRO A 35 -1.07 7.36 11.68
CA PRO A 35 -1.26 8.55 10.87
C PRO A 35 0.05 9.28 10.56
N THR A 36 1.04 9.25 11.46
CA THR A 36 2.35 9.86 11.23
C THR A 36 3.09 9.13 10.11
N ALA A 37 3.06 7.80 10.11
CA ALA A 37 3.67 7.00 9.04
C ALA A 37 3.00 7.28 7.68
N ASN A 38 1.67 7.37 7.66
CA ASN A 38 0.88 7.68 6.46
C ASN A 38 1.19 9.07 5.88
N VAL A 39 1.47 10.08 6.70
CA VAL A 39 1.92 11.40 6.23
C VAL A 39 3.28 11.29 5.55
N VAL A 40 4.22 10.53 6.11
CA VAL A 40 5.52 10.30 5.49
C VAL A 40 5.38 9.51 4.19
N TYR A 41 4.57 8.45 4.18
CA TYR A 41 4.29 7.65 2.98
C TYR A 41 3.74 8.54 1.85
N SER A 42 2.66 9.29 2.11
CA SER A 42 2.03 10.16 1.09
C SER A 42 2.94 11.26 0.56
N SER A 43 3.86 11.76 1.39
CA SER A 43 4.84 12.75 0.93
C SER A 43 5.80 12.20 -0.13
N ASN A 44 6.12 10.91 -0.08
CA ASN A 44 7.03 10.24 -1.03
C ASN A 44 6.27 9.61 -2.21
N PHE A 45 5.06 9.09 -1.96
CA PHE A 45 4.23 8.37 -2.93
C PHE A 45 2.83 8.99 -3.04
N PRO A 46 2.71 10.24 -3.56
CA PRO A 46 1.47 11.02 -3.49
C PRO A 46 0.30 10.43 -4.29
N ASN A 47 0.58 9.53 -5.23
CA ASN A 47 -0.42 8.91 -6.10
C ASN A 47 -0.95 7.56 -5.58
N VAL A 48 -0.42 7.06 -4.46
CA VAL A 48 -0.83 5.77 -3.89
C VAL A 48 -2.02 5.98 -2.95
N PRO A 49 -3.10 5.20 -3.09
CA PRO A 49 -4.20 5.23 -2.13
C PRO A 49 -3.75 4.76 -0.74
N ILE A 50 -3.83 5.62 0.27
CA ILE A 50 -3.54 5.28 1.66
C ILE A 50 -4.83 4.97 2.41
N ILE A 51 -4.80 3.89 3.19
CA ILE A 51 -5.93 3.43 4.00
C ILE A 51 -5.51 3.40 5.47
N ASN A 52 -6.00 4.37 6.23
CA ASN A 52 -5.73 4.49 7.65
C ASN A 52 -6.76 3.70 8.49
N ARG A 53 -6.53 2.38 8.64
CA ARG A 53 -7.32 1.49 9.51
C ARG A 53 -6.60 0.16 9.77
N SER A 54 -7.05 -0.59 10.78
CA SER A 54 -6.55 -1.95 11.03
C SER A 54 -6.88 -2.87 9.86
N ILE A 55 -5.93 -3.75 9.50
CA ILE A 55 -6.13 -4.75 8.43
C ILE A 55 -7.29 -5.71 8.73
N GLU A 56 -7.61 -5.94 10.01
CA GLU A 56 -8.71 -6.80 10.45
C GLU A 56 -10.08 -6.26 10.06
N THR A 57 -10.16 -4.95 9.77
CA THR A 57 -11.40 -4.27 9.36
C THR A 57 -11.65 -4.34 7.85
N ILE A 58 -10.72 -4.91 7.08
CA ILE A 58 -10.86 -5.04 5.62
C ILE A 58 -11.76 -6.22 5.32
N SER A 59 -12.93 -5.94 4.73
CA SER A 59 -13.88 -6.97 4.30
C SER A 59 -13.39 -7.72 3.06
N LEU A 60 -13.82 -8.99 2.90
CA LEU A 60 -13.52 -9.80 1.72
C LEU A 60 -13.84 -9.08 0.41
N LYS A 61 -15.00 -8.41 0.34
CA LYS A 61 -15.39 -7.60 -0.83
C LYS A 61 -14.37 -6.52 -1.17
N GLN A 62 -13.72 -5.92 -0.18
CA GLN A 62 -12.68 -4.92 -0.41
C GLN A 62 -11.37 -5.57 -0.86
N TRP A 63 -11.00 -6.72 -0.28
CA TRP A 63 -9.86 -7.52 -0.74
C TRP A 63 -9.98 -7.88 -2.22
N GLU A 64 -11.12 -8.44 -2.61
CA GLU A 64 -11.41 -8.83 -4.00
C GLU A 64 -11.32 -7.65 -4.98
N LYS A 65 -11.74 -6.45 -4.56
CA LYS A 65 -11.65 -5.23 -5.40
C LYS A 65 -10.23 -4.81 -5.74
N TRP A 66 -9.24 -5.16 -4.91
CA TRP A 66 -7.86 -4.79 -5.20
C TRP A 66 -7.22 -5.68 -6.25
N HIS A 67 -7.71 -6.91 -6.42
CA HIS A 67 -7.16 -7.89 -7.36
C HIS A 67 -5.64 -8.03 -7.18
N ALA A 68 -5.20 -8.26 -5.94
CA ALA A 68 -3.80 -8.35 -5.53
C ALA A 68 -3.46 -9.71 -4.91
N ASP A 69 -4.23 -10.73 -5.29
CA ASP A 69 -4.12 -12.16 -4.95
C ASP A 69 -3.48 -12.99 -6.08
#